data_AF-A0A942Q2U3-F1
#
_entry.id   AF-A0A942Q2U3-F1
#
_cell.length_a   1.000
_cell.length_b   1.000
_cell.length_c   1.000
_cell.angle_alpha   90.00
_cell.angle_beta   90.00
_cell.angle_gamma   90.00
#
_symmetry.space_group_name_H-M   'P 1'
#
loop_
_entity.id
_entity.type
_entity.pdbx_description
1 polymer ?
#
loop_
_entity_poly.entity_id
_entity_poly.type
_entity_poly.pdbx_seq_one_letter_code
_entity_poly.pdbx_strand_id
1 'polypeptide(L)'
;MKLLYYVLSLCLGALAFTVPVEVMAVEPSVDDCSKELLLSYFPEPFVSATLKKFKVPEKEWAGIVAELKQQDKEVIKLVESKAAAMNPNPLRDPSDRQMAVKLFRETLIGVFSTVLKQHDIQDARQIQAMLDDIQQQKARKFAACMKKSNFLNENEEDDKAEKEEKKEEDKNVSSTLTAPAGNKKL
;
A
#
# COMPACT_ATOMS: atom_id res chain seq x y z
N MET A 1 50.89 -29.74 -47.95
CA MET A 1 50.80 -29.06 -49.27
C MET A 1 49.52 -28.22 -49.20
N LYS A 2 49.61 -26.88 -49.00
CA LYS A 2 49.58 -25.84 -50.06
C LYS A 2 48.40 -26.10 -51.02
N LEU A 3 47.37 -25.27 -51.16
CA LEU A 3 47.24 -23.80 -51.32
C LEU A 3 45.86 -23.36 -50.75
N LEU A 4 45.70 -22.25 -50.00
CA LEU A 4 45.89 -20.81 -50.28
C LEU A 4 44.79 -20.16 -51.14
N TYR A 5 44.01 -19.29 -50.48
CA TYR A 5 43.40 -18.00 -50.90
C TYR A 5 42.33 -17.99 -52.01
N TYR A 6 41.26 -17.21 -51.81
CA TYR A 6 40.85 -16.11 -52.71
C TYR A 6 39.74 -15.23 -52.08
N VAL A 7 40.10 -13.95 -51.87
CA VAL A 7 39.28 -12.71 -51.97
C VAL A 7 38.18 -12.50 -50.91
N LEU A 8 38.39 -11.72 -49.84
CA LEU A 8 38.59 -10.26 -49.82
C LEU A 8 37.41 -9.50 -50.46
N SER A 9 36.26 -9.50 -49.76
CA SER A 9 35.21 -8.51 -50.00
C SER A 9 35.09 -7.60 -48.79
N LEU A 10 35.62 -6.41 -49.00
CA LEU A 10 35.72 -5.28 -48.10
C LEU A 10 34.41 -4.49 -48.21
N CYS A 11 33.40 -4.81 -47.39
CA CYS A 11 32.25 -3.92 -47.23
C CYS A 11 32.47 -3.03 -46.01
N LEU A 12 33.15 -1.91 -46.24
CA LEU A 12 32.92 -0.70 -45.47
C LEU A 12 31.43 -0.34 -45.61
N GLY A 13 30.68 -0.50 -44.53
CA GLY A 13 29.29 -0.06 -44.40
C GLY A 13 29.15 0.71 -43.11
N ALA A 14 28.69 1.95 -43.22
CA ALA A 14 28.80 3.01 -42.22
C ALA A 14 28.30 2.65 -40.81
N LEU A 15 29.11 3.01 -39.81
CA LEU A 15 28.69 3.21 -38.42
C LEU A 15 27.71 4.38 -38.38
N ALA A 16 26.42 4.11 -38.58
CA ALA A 16 25.37 5.00 -38.13
C ALA A 16 25.32 4.90 -36.60
N PHE A 17 25.94 5.86 -35.93
CA PHE A 17 25.74 6.13 -34.51
C PHE A 17 24.26 6.48 -34.31
N THR A 18 23.45 5.48 -34.04
CA THR A 18 22.12 5.68 -33.49
C THR A 18 22.33 5.94 -32.01
N VAL A 19 22.16 7.20 -31.62
CA VAL A 19 22.12 7.58 -30.21
C VAL A 19 20.95 6.81 -29.60
N PRO A 20 21.14 5.99 -28.56
CA PRO A 20 20.01 5.44 -27.85
C PRO A 20 19.25 6.64 -27.26
N VAL A 21 18.09 6.93 -27.82
CA VAL A 21 17.09 7.75 -27.14
C VAL A 21 16.68 6.91 -25.94
N GLU A 22 17.28 7.24 -24.80
CA GLU A 22 16.87 6.77 -23.49
C GLU A 22 15.49 7.39 -23.27
N VAL A 23 14.47 6.68 -23.73
CA VAL A 23 13.10 6.88 -23.28
C VAL A 23 13.17 6.59 -21.80
N MET A 24 13.33 7.64 -20.99
CA MET A 24 13.05 7.55 -19.57
C MET A 24 11.57 7.16 -19.50
N ALA A 25 11.35 5.86 -19.36
CA ALA A 25 10.08 5.34 -18.91
C ALA A 25 9.84 6.04 -17.58
N VAL A 26 8.98 7.06 -17.60
CA VAL A 26 8.24 7.45 -16.41
C VAL A 26 7.48 6.18 -16.06
N GLU A 27 8.08 5.35 -15.21
CA GLU A 27 7.37 4.27 -14.59
C GLU A 27 6.13 4.91 -13.97
N PRO A 28 4.91 4.40 -14.28
CA PRO A 28 3.73 4.93 -13.65
C PRO A 28 3.96 4.77 -12.15
N SER A 29 4.17 5.89 -11.46
CA SER A 29 4.32 5.91 -10.02
C SER A 29 2.97 5.46 -9.48
N VAL A 30 2.81 4.15 -9.30
CA VAL A 30 1.72 3.58 -8.54
C VAL A 30 1.79 4.36 -7.23
N ASP A 31 0.78 5.18 -6.95
CA ASP A 31 0.79 5.98 -5.74
C ASP A 31 0.88 4.99 -4.57
N ASP A 32 2.09 4.95 -4.03
CA ASP A 32 2.57 3.97 -3.09
C ASP A 32 1.75 3.98 -1.80
N CYS A 33 1.01 5.07 -1.57
CA CYS A 33 0.13 5.28 -0.44
C CYS A 33 -1.34 5.43 -0.85
N SER A 34 -1.70 5.00 -2.06
CA SER A 34 -3.08 5.00 -2.50
C SER A 34 -3.97 4.19 -1.54
N LYS A 35 -5.15 4.75 -1.26
CA LYS A 35 -6.15 4.14 -0.38
C LYS A 35 -6.54 2.73 -0.85
N GLU A 36 -6.62 2.52 -2.16
CA GLU A 36 -6.95 1.21 -2.74
C GLU A 36 -5.94 0.13 -2.39
N LEU A 37 -4.63 0.43 -2.50
CA LEU A 37 -3.55 -0.50 -2.16
C LEU A 37 -3.56 -0.89 -0.68
N LEU A 38 -3.91 0.04 0.21
CA LEU A 38 -3.95 -0.18 1.65
C LEU A 38 -5.19 -0.97 2.10
N LEU A 39 -6.33 -0.73 1.45
CA LEU A 39 -7.61 -1.32 1.82
C LEU A 39 -7.87 -2.70 1.19
N SER A 40 -7.34 -2.99 -0.01
CA SER A 40 -7.48 -4.31 -0.61
C SER A 40 -6.82 -5.39 0.26
N TYR A 41 -7.45 -6.55 0.41
CA TYR A 41 -6.90 -7.68 1.19
C TYR A 41 -5.77 -8.39 0.44
N PHE A 42 -5.90 -8.52 -0.88
CA PHE A 42 -4.92 -9.15 -1.78
C PHE A 42 -4.43 -8.19 -2.88
N PRO A 43 -3.73 -7.09 -2.52
CA PRO A 43 -3.24 -6.13 -3.51
C PRO A 43 -2.20 -6.77 -4.43
N GLU A 44 -2.40 -6.60 -5.74
CA GLU A 44 -1.58 -7.19 -6.80
C GLU A 44 -0.06 -7.01 -6.62
N PRO A 45 0.47 -5.82 -6.28
CA PRO A 45 1.92 -5.65 -6.09
C PRO A 45 2.51 -6.57 -5.02
N PHE A 46 1.79 -6.77 -3.90
CA PHE A 46 2.27 -7.61 -2.80
C PHE A 46 2.07 -9.10 -3.08
N VAL A 47 0.96 -9.46 -3.75
CA VAL A 47 0.73 -10.83 -4.20
C VAL A 47 1.84 -11.24 -5.17
N SER A 48 2.08 -10.48 -6.24
CA SER A 48 3.10 -10.78 -7.24
C SER A 48 4.50 -10.87 -6.65
N ALA A 49 4.88 -9.95 -5.75
CA ALA A 49 6.16 -10.02 -5.04
C ALA A 49 6.29 -11.29 -4.20
N THR A 50 5.20 -11.71 -3.55
CA THR A 50 5.15 -12.94 -2.74
C THR A 50 5.27 -14.18 -3.62
N LEU A 51 4.50 -14.29 -4.71
CA LEU A 51 4.56 -15.42 -5.64
C LEU A 51 5.98 -15.63 -6.17
N LYS A 52 6.65 -14.52 -6.54
CA LYS A 52 8.06 -14.51 -6.94
C LYS A 52 8.99 -15.01 -5.83
N LYS A 53 8.87 -14.44 -4.63
CA LYS A 53 9.70 -14.79 -3.46
C LYS A 53 9.59 -16.27 -3.09
N PHE A 54 8.39 -16.83 -3.16
CA PHE A 54 8.10 -18.22 -2.82
C PHE A 54 8.26 -19.18 -4.01
N LYS A 55 8.80 -18.71 -5.14
CA LYS A 55 9.10 -19.51 -6.34
C LYS A 55 7.89 -20.25 -6.90
N VAL A 56 6.71 -19.63 -6.81
CA VAL A 56 5.52 -20.14 -7.51
C VAL A 56 5.78 -20.11 -9.01
N PRO A 57 5.36 -21.12 -9.80
CA PRO A 57 5.55 -21.11 -11.25
C PRO A 57 4.91 -19.87 -11.89
N GLU A 58 5.69 -19.12 -12.68
CA GLU A 58 5.28 -17.84 -13.28
C GLU A 58 4.00 -17.95 -14.12
N LYS A 59 3.80 -19.10 -14.78
CA LYS A 59 2.59 -19.40 -15.57
C LYS A 59 1.29 -19.32 -14.76
N GLU A 60 1.35 -19.51 -13.44
CA GLU A 60 0.18 -19.47 -12.56
C GLU A 60 -0.12 -18.05 -12.04
N TRP A 61 0.84 -17.11 -12.14
CA TRP A 61 0.73 -15.84 -11.41
C TRP A 61 -0.46 -15.00 -11.85
N ALA A 62 -0.68 -14.89 -13.15
CA ALA A 62 -1.78 -14.11 -13.70
C ALA A 62 -3.14 -14.67 -13.25
N GLY A 63 -3.30 -16.00 -13.22
CA GLY A 63 -4.51 -16.66 -12.74
C GLY A 63 -4.74 -16.39 -11.25
N ILE A 64 -3.72 -16.64 -10.42
CA ILE A 64 -3.79 -16.43 -8.97
C ILE A 64 -4.13 -14.97 -8.64
N VAL A 65 -3.47 -14.00 -9.28
CA VAL A 65 -3.71 -12.57 -9.04
C VAL A 65 -5.13 -12.19 -9.44
N ALA A 66 -5.61 -12.64 -10.60
CA ALA A 66 -6.96 -12.34 -11.07
C ALA A 66 -8.04 -12.92 -10.15
N GLU A 67 -7.88 -14.18 -9.73
CA GLU A 67 -8.82 -14.84 -8.82
C GLU A 67 -8.82 -14.21 -7.43
N LEU A 68 -7.64 -13.91 -6.85
CA LEU A 68 -7.57 -13.22 -5.57
C LEU A 68 -8.21 -11.83 -5.64
N LYS A 69 -8.04 -11.09 -6.74
CA LYS A 69 -8.70 -9.80 -6.96
C LYS A 69 -10.23 -9.91 -7.02
N GLN A 70 -10.74 -11.01 -7.58
CA GLN A 70 -12.17 -11.30 -7.56
C GLN A 70 -12.66 -11.64 -6.16
N GLN A 71 -11.93 -12.49 -5.44
CA GLN A 71 -12.28 -12.91 -4.08
C GLN A 71 -12.16 -11.78 -3.05
N ASP A 72 -11.28 -10.81 -3.27
CA ASP A 72 -11.10 -9.62 -2.41
C ASP A 72 -12.44 -8.94 -2.07
N LYS A 73 -13.33 -8.85 -3.07
CA LYS A 73 -14.65 -8.22 -2.97
C LYS A 73 -15.65 -9.02 -2.12
N GLU A 74 -15.40 -10.30 -1.92
CA GLU A 74 -16.29 -11.24 -1.24
C GLU A 74 -15.85 -11.54 0.20
N VAL A 75 -14.62 -11.16 0.60
CA VAL A 75 -14.07 -11.42 1.94
C VAL A 75 -15.00 -10.94 3.04
N ILE A 76 -15.51 -9.70 2.96
CA ILE A 76 -16.40 -9.14 4.00
C ILE A 76 -17.68 -9.96 4.11
N LYS A 77 -18.33 -10.30 2.99
CA LYS A 77 -19.55 -11.11 3.01
C LYS A 77 -19.31 -12.49 3.61
N LEU A 78 -18.15 -13.10 3.32
CA LEU A 78 -17.77 -14.38 3.93
C LEU A 78 -17.57 -14.25 5.45
N VAL A 79 -16.91 -13.19 5.92
CA VAL A 79 -16.71 -12.94 7.36
C VAL A 79 -18.05 -12.73 8.06
N GLU A 80 -18.93 -11.91 7.49
CA GLU A 80 -20.27 -11.64 8.02
C GLU A 80 -21.12 -12.91 8.07
N SER A 81 -21.11 -13.70 6.99
CA SER A 81 -21.81 -14.98 6.91
C SER A 81 -21.32 -15.97 7.97
N LYS A 82 -20.01 -16.12 8.12
CA LYS A 82 -19.43 -16.99 9.16
C LYS A 82 -19.74 -16.49 10.56
N ALA A 83 -19.66 -15.18 10.81
CA ALA A 83 -19.97 -14.58 12.10
C ALA A 83 -21.44 -14.77 12.48
N ALA A 84 -22.35 -14.66 11.52
CA ALA A 84 -23.78 -14.89 11.71
C ALA A 84 -24.10 -16.33 12.11
N ALA A 85 -23.26 -17.28 11.74
CA ALA A 85 -23.37 -18.68 12.15
C ALA A 85 -22.77 -18.98 13.54
N MET A 86 -22.09 -18.01 14.18
CA MET A 86 -21.52 -18.14 15.52
C MET A 86 -22.48 -17.58 16.58
N ASN A 87 -22.47 -18.18 17.79
CA ASN A 87 -23.23 -17.69 18.93
C ASN A 87 -22.34 -17.62 20.20
N PRO A 88 -22.03 -16.41 20.72
CA PRO A 88 -22.45 -15.10 20.22
C PRO A 88 -21.82 -14.74 18.87
N ASN A 89 -22.43 -13.82 18.13
CA ASN A 89 -21.86 -13.28 16.90
C ASN A 89 -20.74 -12.29 17.27
N PRO A 90 -19.46 -12.60 16.97
CA PRO A 90 -18.32 -11.82 17.45
C PRO A 90 -18.20 -10.43 16.81
N LEU A 91 -18.99 -10.13 15.78
CA LEU A 91 -19.03 -8.81 15.15
C LEU A 91 -20.03 -7.84 15.82
N ARG A 92 -20.81 -8.30 16.81
CA ARG A 92 -21.86 -7.50 17.46
C ARG A 92 -21.38 -6.81 18.73
N ASP A 93 -20.41 -7.39 19.43
CA ASP A 93 -19.91 -6.87 20.71
C ASP A 93 -18.41 -6.50 20.60
N PRO A 94 -18.01 -5.26 20.92
CA PRO A 94 -16.60 -4.86 20.95
C PRO A 94 -15.71 -5.69 21.90
N SER A 95 -16.28 -6.30 22.95
CA SER A 95 -15.55 -7.19 23.86
C SER A 95 -15.05 -8.46 23.15
N ASP A 96 -15.74 -8.89 22.08
CA ASP A 96 -15.38 -10.04 21.24
C ASP A 96 -14.38 -9.69 20.13
N ARG A 97 -13.74 -8.51 20.19
CA ARG A 97 -12.79 -8.05 19.16
C ARG A 97 -11.72 -9.08 18.81
N GLN A 98 -11.18 -9.81 19.79
CA GLN A 98 -10.17 -10.84 19.52
C GLN A 98 -10.74 -12.00 18.69
N MET A 99 -11.99 -12.39 18.98
CA MET A 99 -12.70 -13.43 18.23
C MET A 99 -13.02 -12.95 16.82
N ALA A 100 -13.45 -11.69 16.65
CA ALA A 100 -13.67 -11.07 15.34
C ALA A 100 -12.39 -11.04 14.50
N VAL A 101 -11.26 -10.64 15.11
CA VAL A 101 -9.95 -10.63 14.44
C VAL A 101 -9.52 -12.04 14.02
N LYS A 102 -9.72 -13.03 14.91
CA LYS A 102 -9.43 -14.44 14.59
C LYS A 102 -10.26 -14.93 13.41
N LEU A 103 -11.58 -14.72 13.46
CA LEU A 103 -12.50 -15.09 12.38
C LEU A 103 -12.11 -14.45 11.04
N PHE A 104 -11.74 -13.17 11.08
CA PHE A 104 -11.30 -12.44 9.90
C PHE A 104 -10.03 -13.05 9.31
N ARG A 105 -9.01 -13.32 10.14
CA ARG A 105 -7.75 -13.96 9.70
C ARG A 105 -7.97 -15.37 9.15
N GLU A 106 -8.79 -16.18 9.82
CA GLU A 106 -9.17 -17.52 9.36
C GLU A 106 -9.91 -17.49 8.02
N THR A 107 -10.67 -16.42 7.77
CA THR A 107 -11.35 -16.24 6.48
C THR A 107 -10.38 -15.84 5.38
N LEU A 108 -9.44 -14.94 5.65
CA LEU A 108 -8.40 -14.58 4.70
C LEU A 108 -7.54 -15.78 4.29
N ILE A 109 -7.08 -16.59 5.26
CA ILE A 109 -6.31 -17.80 4.94
C ILE A 109 -7.15 -18.83 4.18
N GLY A 110 -8.44 -18.96 4.50
CA GLY A 110 -9.34 -19.85 3.76
C GLY A 110 -9.48 -19.45 2.29
N VAL A 111 -9.71 -18.17 2.03
CA VAL A 111 -9.80 -17.63 0.67
C VAL A 111 -8.47 -17.81 -0.07
N PHE A 112 -7.36 -17.37 0.53
CA PHE A 112 -6.04 -17.46 -0.08
C PHE A 112 -5.62 -18.91 -0.35
N SER A 113 -5.85 -19.80 0.61
CA SER A 113 -5.56 -21.23 0.45
C SER A 113 -6.40 -21.86 -0.65
N THR A 114 -7.66 -21.45 -0.82
CA THR A 114 -8.53 -22.03 -1.86
C THR A 114 -7.98 -21.72 -3.23
N VAL A 115 -7.66 -20.44 -3.51
CA VAL A 115 -7.07 -20.02 -4.78
C VAL A 115 -5.74 -20.72 -5.04
N LEU A 116 -4.81 -20.70 -4.08
CA LEU A 116 -3.50 -21.34 -4.27
C LEU A 116 -3.60 -22.85 -4.55
N LYS A 117 -4.54 -23.55 -3.91
CA LYS A 117 -4.76 -24.98 -4.16
C LYS A 117 -5.37 -25.27 -5.52
N GLN A 118 -6.17 -24.36 -6.08
CA GLN A 118 -6.67 -24.46 -7.46
C GLN A 118 -5.53 -24.36 -8.50
N HIS A 119 -4.40 -23.76 -8.11
CA HIS A 119 -3.18 -23.64 -8.90
C HIS A 119 -2.07 -24.61 -8.44
N ASP A 120 -2.44 -25.78 -7.93
CA ASP A 120 -1.55 -26.87 -7.50
C ASP A 120 -0.56 -26.54 -6.36
N ILE A 121 -0.76 -25.45 -5.63
CA ILE A 121 0.05 -25.10 -4.44
C ILE A 121 -0.66 -25.64 -3.20
N GLN A 122 -0.22 -26.81 -2.73
CA GLN A 122 -0.92 -27.58 -1.70
C GLN A 122 -0.34 -27.47 -0.28
N ASP A 123 0.93 -27.06 -0.12
CA ASP A 123 1.59 -27.03 1.19
C ASP A 123 0.98 -25.94 2.09
N ALA A 124 0.25 -26.36 3.12
CA ALA A 124 -0.45 -25.45 4.02
C ALA A 124 0.48 -24.49 4.77
N ARG A 125 1.71 -24.91 5.10
CA ARG A 125 2.68 -24.05 5.79
C ARG A 125 3.23 -22.99 4.84
N GLN A 126 3.50 -23.36 3.60
CA GLN A 126 3.91 -22.42 2.55
C GLN A 126 2.80 -21.40 2.28
N ILE A 127 1.55 -21.83 2.12
CA ILE A 127 0.40 -20.95 1.92
C ILE A 127 0.26 -19.97 3.09
N GLN A 128 0.37 -20.44 4.33
CA GLN A 128 0.32 -19.55 5.51
C GLN A 128 1.47 -18.54 5.48
N ALA A 129 2.70 -18.99 5.22
CA ALA A 129 3.87 -18.11 5.16
C ALA A 129 3.76 -17.06 4.04
N MET A 130 3.16 -17.41 2.90
CA MET A 130 2.89 -16.48 1.81
C MET A 130 1.88 -15.41 2.23
N LEU A 131 0.79 -15.80 2.89
CA LEU A 131 -0.19 -14.83 3.39
C LEU A 131 0.45 -13.90 4.44
N ASP A 132 1.25 -14.44 5.35
CA ASP A 132 1.95 -13.66 6.37
C ASP A 132 2.93 -12.66 5.74
N ASP A 133 3.61 -13.05 4.65
CA ASP A 133 4.49 -12.17 3.89
C ASP A 133 3.71 -11.01 3.26
N ILE A 134 2.55 -11.26 2.65
CA ILE A 134 1.67 -10.21 2.11
C ILE A 134 1.26 -9.24 3.23
N GLN A 135 0.80 -9.76 4.38
CA GLN A 135 0.40 -8.91 5.52
C GLN A 135 1.59 -8.10 6.06
N GLN A 136 2.80 -8.66 6.08
CA GLN A 136 3.99 -7.95 6.49
C GLN A 136 4.38 -6.84 5.49
N GLN A 137 4.29 -7.12 4.19
CA GLN A 137 4.51 -6.10 3.15
C GLN A 137 3.51 -4.95 3.30
N LYS A 138 2.22 -5.26 3.50
CA LYS A 138 1.18 -4.26 3.78
C LYS A 138 1.49 -3.41 5.02
N ALA A 139 1.85 -4.05 6.13
CA ALA A 139 2.15 -3.34 7.38
C ALA A 139 3.36 -2.41 7.24
N ARG A 140 4.42 -2.85 6.55
CA ARG A 140 5.59 -2.01 6.25
C ARG A 140 5.21 -0.82 5.38
N LYS A 141 4.40 -1.04 4.35
CA LYS A 141 3.95 0.04 3.45
C LYS A 141 3.08 1.04 4.19
N PHE A 142 2.11 0.57 4.97
CA PHE A 142 1.25 1.41 5.80
C PHE A 142 2.08 2.28 6.75
N ALA A 143 3.05 1.69 7.45
CA ALA A 143 3.95 2.43 8.34
C ALA A 143 4.79 3.49 7.59
N ALA A 144 5.26 3.19 6.38
CA ALA A 144 5.97 4.15 5.54
C ALA A 144 5.07 5.32 5.11
N CYS A 145 3.82 5.04 4.73
CA CYS A 145 2.85 6.05 4.34
C CYS A 145 2.47 6.99 5.50
N MET A 146 2.27 6.45 6.70
CA MET A 146 1.99 7.26 7.89
C MET A 146 3.16 8.18 8.28
N LYS A 147 4.41 7.74 8.08
CA LYS A 147 5.57 8.61 8.29
C LYS A 147 5.58 9.76 7.28
N LYS A 148 5.35 9.45 5.99
CA LYS A 148 5.33 10.46 4.93
C LYS A 148 4.24 11.51 5.13
N SER A 149 3.04 11.12 5.57
CA SER A 149 1.97 12.09 5.87
C SER A 149 2.32 13.03 7.02
N ASN A 150 2.98 12.53 8.06
CA ASN A 150 3.40 13.37 9.19
C ASN A 150 4.46 14.39 8.76
N PHE A 151 5.43 13.98 7.94
CA PHE A 151 6.44 14.91 7.40
C PHE A 151 5.85 15.95 6.43
N LEU A 152 4.80 15.63 5.67
CA LEU A 152 4.20 16.61 4.76
C LEU A 152 3.36 17.66 5.50
N ASN A 153 2.69 17.27 6.59
CA ASN A 153 1.88 18.20 7.38
C ASN A 153 2.73 19.16 8.24
N GLU A 154 3.96 18.79 8.59
CA GLU A 154 4.89 19.65 9.34
C GLU A 154 5.56 20.74 8.47
N ASN A 155 5.54 20.60 7.14
CA ASN A 155 6.17 21.58 6.22
C ASN A 155 5.19 22.64 5.66
N GLU A 156 3.90 22.60 6.02
CA GLU A 156 2.92 23.62 5.61
C GLU A 156 2.71 24.73 6.66
N GLU A 157 3.30 24.63 7.85
CA GLU A 157 3.15 25.64 8.91
C GLU A 157 4.23 26.74 8.91
N ASP A 158 5.33 26.59 8.16
CA ASP A 158 6.45 27.54 8.16
C ASP A 158 6.33 28.69 7.13
N ASP A 159 5.35 28.66 6.22
CA ASP A 159 5.18 29.68 5.14
C ASP A 159 4.23 30.84 5.49
N LYS A 160 3.82 31.00 6.77
CA LYS A 160 2.95 32.13 7.21
C LYS A 160 3.60 33.08 8.22
N ALA A 161 4.92 33.12 8.30
CA ALA A 161 5.64 34.02 9.19
C ALA A 161 6.40 35.15 8.49
N GLU A 162 5.96 35.63 7.32
CA GLU A 162 6.49 36.88 6.75
C GLU A 162 5.40 37.73 6.11
N LYS A 163 4.69 38.49 6.93
CA LYS A 163 4.24 39.87 6.65
C LYS A 163 3.37 40.35 7.81
N GLU A 164 3.97 41.12 8.70
CA GLU A 164 3.40 42.37 9.22
C GLU A 164 4.41 43.06 10.12
N GLU A 165 5.36 43.76 9.48
CA GLU A 165 6.15 44.79 10.14
C GLU A 165 5.79 46.13 9.50
N LYS A 166 4.87 46.88 10.11
CA LYS A 166 4.90 48.35 10.09
C LYS A 166 3.97 48.99 11.14
N LYS A 167 4.65 49.72 12.04
CA LYS A 167 4.25 50.92 12.80
C LYS A 167 3.66 50.75 14.21
N GLU A 168 4.55 50.67 15.21
CA GLU A 168 4.56 51.61 16.37
C GLU A 168 4.84 53.04 15.84
N GLU A 169 4.45 54.16 16.43
CA GLU A 169 3.98 54.60 17.76
C GLU A 169 3.21 55.92 17.42
N ASP A 170 2.22 56.42 18.17
CA ASP A 170 2.44 57.21 19.38
C ASP A 170 1.08 57.75 19.89
N LYS A 171 0.92 57.77 21.22
CA LYS A 171 0.14 58.74 22.03
C LYS A 171 -1.41 58.85 21.93
N ASN A 172 -2.06 58.41 23.02
CA ASN A 172 -2.55 59.26 24.14
C ASN A 172 -4.03 59.04 24.57
N VAL A 173 -4.18 58.70 25.87
CA VAL A 173 -5.17 59.21 26.85
C VAL A 173 -6.64 58.74 26.79
N SER A 174 -6.98 58.00 27.86
CA SER A 174 -8.13 58.18 28.75
C SER A 174 -9.51 57.68 28.32
N SER A 175 -10.01 56.63 28.99
CA SER A 175 -10.83 56.77 30.20
C SER A 175 -11.42 55.43 30.64
N THR A 176 -11.14 55.06 31.89
CA THR A 176 -12.03 54.54 32.95
C THR A 176 -13.43 54.02 32.54
N LEU A 177 -13.75 52.76 32.90
CA LEU A 177 -14.84 52.43 33.85
C LEU A 177 -14.91 50.91 34.17
N THR A 178 -14.54 50.60 35.42
CA THR A 178 -15.13 49.64 36.38
C THR A 178 -16.00 48.46 35.92
N ALA A 179 -15.54 47.26 36.26
CA ALA A 179 -16.36 46.08 36.54
C ALA A 179 -17.05 46.17 37.92
N PRO A 180 -18.12 45.39 38.14
CA PRO A 180 -18.29 44.74 39.43
C PRO A 180 -18.36 43.20 39.32
N ALA A 181 -17.73 42.58 40.30
CA ALA A 181 -17.73 41.17 40.62
C ALA A 181 -18.99 40.75 41.41
N GLY A 182 -19.22 39.43 41.52
CA GLY A 182 -20.13 38.80 42.50
C GLY A 182 -21.23 37.97 41.82
N ASN A 183 -21.13 36.65 41.59
CA ASN A 183 -20.83 35.48 42.42
C ASN A 183 -22.03 34.99 43.29
N LYS A 184 -22.41 33.73 43.04
CA LYS A 184 -23.06 32.71 43.93
C LYS A 184 -24.55 32.77 44.32
N LYS A 185 -25.21 31.64 43.99
CA LYS A 185 -26.05 30.74 44.83
C LYS A 185 -27.04 31.38 45.81
N LEU A 186 -28.34 31.17 45.57
CA LEU A 186 -29.12 30.06 46.14
C LEU A 186 -30.37 29.83 45.27
#